data_AF-A0A7Y3MRZ5-F1
#
_entry.id   AF-A0A7Y3MRZ5-F1
#
_cell.length_a   1.000
_cell.length_b   1.000
_cell.length_c   1.000
_cell.angle_alpha   90.00
_cell.angle_beta   90.00
_cell.angle_gamma   90.00
#
_symmetry.space_group_name_H-M   'P 1'
#
loop_
_entity.id
_entity.type
_entity.pdbx_description
1 polymer ?
#
loop_
_entity_poly.entity_id
_entity_poly.type
_entity_poly.pdbx_seq_one_letter_code
_entity_poly.pdbx_strand_id
1 'polypeptide(L)'
;PLDDLALHLEQLACTACHAYQGALGPGPAVTRLFATDGEADLGDEGRLPPDLTGAGERLTTSWMNAVLADEARARPYLATRMPHFGLAATDALPHLFAAAAGANDGLAEEPVFTTELARHGRTLVGADGLNCIECHRIAGHEATGTPGPDLADMPGRLLPASFRRWVLDPARVRPGTRMPSFFVGGRSAITGILGGDAERQVDAIWAYLSQGASLPLPEGLIDPAGYDLVVGDEPVVFRSFVRDAGVRAIACGFPEQIHCAFDADRCAITMAWEGQFLSAAGAWGARGGSETNPDATAWVAAGPNPLSLAAPETTPDATTTTRFRGYELDAERSPVFLYELRSAGTVVSVRERPRPRRSGAAAGLRRHFELSGPPGVVVIVDTSDPAVSGDRTRVRLDADGRAAFALEVTW
;
A
#
# COMPACT_ATOMS: atom_id res chain seq x y z
N PRO A 1 4.73 21.62 -27.89
CA PRO A 1 4.90 20.37 -27.10
C PRO A 1 5.35 19.19 -27.96
N LEU A 2 4.65 18.87 -29.07
CA LEU A 2 5.06 17.78 -29.97
C LEU A 2 6.42 18.04 -30.62
N ASP A 3 6.61 19.22 -31.21
CA ASP A 3 7.89 19.61 -31.84
C ASP A 3 9.01 19.72 -30.79
N ASP A 4 8.71 20.29 -29.62
CA ASP A 4 9.68 20.41 -28.52
C ASP A 4 10.13 19.05 -28.02
N LEU A 5 9.20 18.09 -27.87
CA LEU A 5 9.51 16.72 -27.50
C LEU A 5 10.38 16.04 -28.56
N ALA A 6 10.00 16.15 -29.84
CA ALA A 6 10.77 15.58 -30.94
C ALA A 6 12.21 16.13 -30.97
N LEU A 7 12.38 17.44 -30.77
CA LEU A 7 13.69 18.09 -30.70
C LEU A 7 14.55 17.54 -29.56
N HIS A 8 13.99 17.34 -28.36
CA HIS A 8 14.75 16.76 -27.24
C HIS A 8 15.14 15.31 -27.51
N LEU A 9 14.23 14.50 -28.07
CA LEU A 9 14.53 13.11 -28.43
C LEU A 9 15.63 13.01 -29.49
N GLU A 10 15.68 13.96 -30.43
CA GLU A 10 16.74 14.04 -31.45
C GLU A 10 18.08 14.49 -30.83
N GLN A 11 18.09 15.53 -30.00
CA GLN A 11 19.29 16.03 -29.32
C GLN A 11 19.97 14.98 -28.44
N LEU A 12 19.17 14.12 -27.80
CA LEU A 12 19.65 13.02 -26.94
C LEU A 12 19.82 11.70 -27.70
N ALA A 13 19.56 11.69 -29.01
CA ALA A 13 19.61 10.51 -29.87
C ALA A 13 18.79 9.31 -29.35
N CYS A 14 17.62 9.57 -28.74
CA CYS A 14 16.76 8.52 -28.17
C CYS A 14 16.33 7.49 -29.22
N THR A 15 16.17 7.90 -30.48
CA THR A 15 15.79 7.03 -31.61
C THR A 15 16.89 6.07 -32.04
N ALA A 16 18.12 6.20 -31.52
CA ALA A 16 19.17 5.21 -31.71
C ALA A 16 18.84 3.88 -31.01
N CYS A 17 17.98 3.91 -29.98
CA CYS A 17 17.56 2.73 -29.22
C CYS A 17 16.05 2.50 -29.29
N HIS A 18 15.25 3.58 -29.33
CA HIS A 18 13.80 3.51 -29.25
C HIS A 18 13.13 3.81 -30.59
N ALA A 19 12.00 3.17 -30.86
CA ALA A 19 11.09 3.67 -31.90
C ALA A 19 10.30 4.89 -31.37
N TYR A 20 9.91 5.78 -32.27
CA TYR A 20 9.04 6.92 -31.95
C TYR A 20 8.29 7.39 -33.20
N GLN A 21 6.95 7.45 -33.14
CA GLN A 21 6.04 7.90 -34.20
C GLN A 21 6.34 7.31 -35.59
N GLY A 22 6.58 5.99 -35.65
CA GLY A 22 6.87 5.28 -36.90
C GLY A 22 8.29 5.48 -37.43
N ALA A 23 9.14 6.28 -36.76
CA ALA A 23 10.58 6.25 -37.00
C ALA A 23 11.11 4.87 -36.61
N LEU A 24 11.84 4.25 -37.55
CA LEU A 24 12.49 2.97 -37.30
C LEU A 24 13.50 3.15 -36.17
N GLY A 25 13.37 2.32 -35.13
CA GLY A 25 14.37 2.23 -34.08
C GLY A 25 15.69 1.64 -34.60
N PRO A 26 16.55 1.10 -33.71
CA PRO A 26 17.87 0.59 -34.08
C PRO A 26 17.81 -0.45 -35.20
N GLY A 27 18.73 -0.33 -36.16
CA GLY A 27 18.90 -1.31 -37.23
C GLY A 27 19.20 -2.73 -36.69
N PRO A 28 19.06 -3.78 -37.52
CA PRO A 28 19.16 -5.18 -37.08
C PRO A 28 20.45 -5.54 -36.34
N ALA A 29 21.57 -4.91 -36.70
CA ALA A 29 22.86 -5.14 -36.06
C ALA A 29 22.88 -4.67 -34.59
N VAL A 30 22.33 -3.49 -34.30
CA VAL A 30 22.23 -2.95 -32.94
C VAL A 30 21.16 -3.69 -32.16
N THR A 31 20.04 -4.01 -32.81
CA THR A 31 18.94 -4.75 -32.20
C THR A 31 19.39 -6.10 -31.62
N ARG A 32 20.38 -6.79 -32.22
CA ARG A 32 20.94 -8.05 -31.69
C ARG A 32 21.70 -7.90 -30.38
N LEU A 33 22.12 -6.69 -30.01
CA LEU A 33 22.84 -6.41 -28.77
C LEU A 33 21.89 -6.28 -27.57
N PHE A 34 20.57 -6.15 -27.83
CA PHE A 34 19.59 -6.18 -26.76
C PHE A 34 19.33 -7.62 -26.32
N ALA A 35 19.92 -7.95 -25.17
CA ALA A 35 19.85 -9.26 -24.54
C ALA A 35 19.18 -9.17 -23.16
N THR A 36 18.70 -10.30 -22.67
CA THR A 36 18.18 -10.47 -21.32
C THR A 36 19.19 -11.20 -20.44
N ASP A 37 19.24 -10.83 -19.17
CA ASP A 37 19.94 -11.54 -18.12
C ASP A 37 19.10 -12.80 -17.76
N GLY A 38 19.66 -14.00 -17.95
CA GLY A 38 19.00 -15.28 -17.64
C GLY A 38 18.53 -16.08 -18.86
N GLU A 39 18.02 -17.29 -18.61
CA GLU A 39 17.70 -18.29 -19.65
C GLU A 39 16.29 -18.14 -20.27
N ALA A 40 15.43 -17.26 -19.73
CA ALA A 40 14.06 -17.10 -20.21
C ALA A 40 14.00 -16.30 -21.53
N ASP A 41 13.58 -16.95 -22.62
CA ASP A 41 13.36 -16.30 -23.92
C ASP A 41 12.04 -15.51 -23.95
N LEU A 42 12.16 -14.22 -23.64
CA LEU A 42 11.07 -13.24 -23.73
C LEU A 42 10.96 -12.59 -25.12
N GLY A 43 11.67 -13.10 -26.13
CA GLY A 43 11.65 -12.63 -27.52
C GLY A 43 11.85 -11.13 -27.67
N ASP A 44 11.38 -10.60 -28.80
CA ASP A 44 11.50 -9.16 -29.10
C ASP A 44 10.75 -8.29 -28.09
N GLU A 45 9.66 -8.79 -27.52
CA GLU A 45 8.91 -8.06 -26.50
C GLU A 45 9.70 -7.77 -25.22
N GLY A 46 10.42 -8.78 -24.71
CA GLY A 46 11.19 -8.64 -23.48
C GLY A 46 12.56 -7.98 -23.70
N ARG A 47 13.19 -8.20 -24.85
CA ARG A 47 14.55 -7.72 -25.11
C ARG A 47 14.62 -6.32 -25.72
N LEU A 48 13.65 -5.90 -26.56
CA LEU A 48 13.76 -4.59 -27.23
C LEU A 48 13.43 -3.42 -26.28
N PRO A 49 14.10 -2.26 -26.42
CA PRO A 49 13.66 -1.01 -25.80
C PRO A 49 12.19 -0.70 -26.17
N PRO A 50 11.42 -0.05 -25.27
CA PRO A 50 10.03 0.27 -25.55
C PRO A 50 9.92 1.30 -26.67
N ASP A 51 8.87 1.20 -27.48
CA ASP A 51 8.41 2.30 -28.33
C ASP A 51 7.95 3.46 -27.46
N LEU A 52 8.49 4.66 -27.73
CA LEU A 52 8.17 5.89 -26.99
C LEU A 52 6.88 6.57 -27.50
N THR A 53 6.31 6.09 -28.60
CA THR A 53 5.00 6.52 -29.10
C THR A 53 3.95 6.31 -28.01
N GLY A 54 3.21 7.36 -27.67
CA GLY A 54 2.23 7.30 -26.59
C GLY A 54 2.84 7.01 -25.21
N ALA A 55 4.12 7.30 -24.96
CA ALA A 55 4.66 7.18 -23.60
C ALA A 55 3.92 8.11 -22.62
N GLY A 56 3.60 9.33 -23.05
CA GLY A 56 2.83 10.33 -22.28
C GLY A 56 1.41 9.92 -21.90
N GLU A 57 0.74 9.11 -22.70
CA GLU A 57 -0.59 8.60 -22.35
C GLU A 57 -0.50 7.37 -21.44
N ARG A 58 0.67 6.70 -21.36
CA ARG A 58 0.84 5.42 -20.65
C ARG A 58 1.48 5.57 -19.28
N LEU A 59 2.55 6.36 -19.18
CA LEU A 59 3.38 6.44 -17.98
C LEU A 59 3.07 7.72 -17.21
N THR A 60 3.20 7.64 -15.90
CA THR A 60 3.22 8.83 -15.04
C THR A 60 4.52 9.62 -15.25
N THR A 61 4.44 10.93 -15.09
CA THR A 61 5.59 11.85 -15.09
C THR A 61 6.55 11.54 -13.95
N SER A 62 6.04 11.12 -12.79
CA SER A 62 6.88 10.65 -11.68
C SER A 62 7.71 9.43 -12.07
N TRP A 63 7.13 8.46 -12.77
CA TRP A 63 7.86 7.30 -13.25
C TRP A 63 8.85 7.65 -14.36
N MET A 64 8.48 8.52 -15.30
CA MET A 64 9.42 8.99 -16.32
C MET A 64 10.62 9.68 -15.68
N ASN A 65 10.40 10.50 -14.66
CA ASN A 65 11.48 11.09 -13.85
C ASN A 65 12.34 10.00 -13.20
N ALA A 66 11.76 9.02 -12.53
CA ALA A 66 12.52 7.94 -11.90
C ALA A 66 13.38 7.15 -12.91
N VAL A 67 12.89 6.94 -14.14
CA VAL A 67 13.65 6.27 -15.22
C VAL A 67 14.81 7.12 -15.73
N LEU A 68 14.59 8.43 -15.91
CA LEU A 68 15.57 9.35 -16.49
C LEU A 68 16.61 9.84 -15.45
N ALA A 69 16.22 9.96 -14.19
CA ALA A 69 17.04 10.50 -13.10
C ALA A 69 17.65 9.41 -12.22
N ASP A 70 16.84 8.44 -11.81
CA ASP A 70 17.14 7.49 -10.72
C ASP A 70 17.38 6.06 -11.23
N GLU A 71 17.55 5.89 -12.55
CA GLU A 71 17.78 4.61 -13.23
C GLU A 71 16.71 3.53 -12.96
N ALA A 72 15.47 3.93 -12.61
CA ALA A 72 14.38 3.00 -12.32
C ALA A 72 14.08 2.06 -13.50
N ARG A 73 13.67 0.82 -13.20
CA ARG A 73 13.55 -0.25 -14.20
C ARG A 73 12.30 -1.08 -14.00
N ALA A 74 11.50 -1.18 -15.05
CA ALA A 74 10.34 -2.08 -15.07
C ALA A 74 10.69 -3.52 -15.52
N ARG A 75 11.86 -3.72 -16.12
CA ARG A 75 12.32 -5.00 -16.69
C ARG A 75 13.69 -5.32 -16.12
N PRO A 76 13.77 -5.87 -14.89
CA PRO A 76 15.04 -6.10 -14.21
C PRO A 76 15.94 -7.07 -14.99
N TYR A 77 15.34 -8.00 -15.73
CA TYR A 77 16.00 -8.98 -16.59
C TYR A 77 16.58 -8.43 -17.90
N LEU A 78 16.42 -7.15 -18.26
CA LEU A 78 17.04 -6.63 -19.50
C LEU A 78 18.50 -6.31 -19.24
N ALA A 79 19.45 -6.89 -19.97
CA ALA A 79 20.88 -6.64 -19.76
C ALA A 79 21.30 -5.22 -20.21
N THR A 80 20.73 -4.77 -21.32
CA THR A 80 21.05 -3.47 -21.91
C THR A 80 20.49 -2.31 -21.07
N ARG A 81 21.32 -1.29 -20.85
CA ARG A 81 20.98 -0.10 -20.05
C ARG A 81 20.83 1.14 -20.93
N MET A 82 19.84 1.96 -20.60
CA MET A 82 19.68 3.28 -21.21
C MET A 82 20.83 4.19 -20.74
N PRO A 83 21.43 5.01 -21.61
CA PRO A 83 22.41 6.01 -21.19
C PRO A 83 21.81 6.97 -20.15
N HIS A 84 22.62 7.38 -19.17
CA HIS A 84 22.24 8.45 -18.24
C HIS A 84 22.62 9.80 -18.84
N PHE A 85 21.63 10.66 -19.08
CA PHE A 85 21.82 11.96 -19.74
C PHE A 85 21.93 13.13 -18.74
N GLY A 86 21.72 12.88 -17.44
CA GLY A 86 21.66 13.89 -16.39
C GLY A 86 20.33 14.65 -16.35
N LEU A 87 19.95 15.11 -15.15
CA LEU A 87 18.70 15.84 -14.90
C LEU A 87 18.57 17.09 -15.76
N ALA A 88 19.64 17.87 -15.90
CA ALA A 88 19.61 19.11 -16.68
C ALA A 88 19.19 18.92 -18.15
N ALA A 89 19.44 17.73 -18.72
CA ALA A 89 19.07 17.41 -20.10
C ALA A 89 17.70 16.75 -20.23
N THR A 90 17.12 16.26 -19.13
CA THR A 90 15.95 15.36 -19.15
C THR A 90 14.75 15.87 -18.35
N ASP A 91 14.92 16.89 -17.50
CA ASP A 91 13.88 17.45 -16.60
C ASP A 91 12.60 17.87 -17.34
N ALA A 92 12.72 18.38 -18.57
CA ALA A 92 11.56 18.76 -19.37
C ALA A 92 10.82 17.58 -20.00
N LEU A 93 11.47 16.42 -20.19
CA LEU A 93 10.92 15.31 -20.98
C LEU A 93 9.61 14.73 -20.41
N PRO A 94 9.48 14.45 -19.11
CA PRO A 94 8.23 13.93 -18.54
C PRO A 94 7.02 14.82 -18.87
N HIS A 95 7.17 16.12 -18.64
CA HIS A 95 6.11 17.10 -18.90
C HIS A 95 5.83 17.25 -20.41
N LEU A 96 6.86 17.19 -21.26
CA LEU A 96 6.71 17.23 -22.71
C LEU A 96 5.98 16.00 -23.24
N PHE A 97 6.29 14.80 -22.73
CA PHE A 97 5.55 13.58 -23.07
C PHE A 97 4.08 13.69 -22.67
N ALA A 98 3.79 14.06 -21.42
CA ALA A 98 2.41 14.22 -20.94
C ALA A 98 1.64 15.27 -21.78
N ALA A 99 2.24 16.45 -22.01
CA ALA A 99 1.64 17.52 -22.80
C ALA A 99 1.42 17.10 -24.27
N ALA A 100 2.36 16.38 -24.87
CA ALA A 100 2.24 15.85 -26.23
C ALA A 100 1.09 14.83 -26.36
N ALA A 101 0.80 14.08 -25.30
CA ALA A 101 -0.32 13.15 -25.23
C ALA A 101 -1.64 13.81 -24.81
N GLY A 102 -1.64 15.09 -24.42
CA GLY A 102 -2.78 15.72 -23.76
C GLY A 102 -3.12 15.07 -22.40
N ALA A 103 -2.17 14.32 -21.83
CA ALA A 103 -2.32 13.65 -20.54
C ALA A 103 -2.05 14.63 -19.40
N ASN A 104 -2.79 14.47 -18.31
CA ASN A 104 -2.54 15.16 -17.05
C ASN A 104 -2.67 14.15 -15.91
N ASP A 105 -1.53 13.67 -15.42
CA ASP A 105 -1.48 12.63 -14.39
C ASP A 105 -2.21 13.01 -13.11
N GLY A 106 -2.19 14.30 -12.74
CA GLY A 106 -2.87 14.80 -11.54
C GLY A 106 -4.39 14.84 -11.65
N LEU A 107 -4.95 14.56 -12.84
CA LEU A 107 -6.39 14.47 -13.09
C LEU A 107 -6.82 13.08 -13.53
N ALA A 108 -5.94 12.08 -13.47
CA ALA A 108 -6.31 10.72 -13.86
C ALA A 108 -7.35 10.17 -12.87
N GLU A 109 -8.53 9.81 -13.39
CA GLU A 109 -9.57 9.17 -12.58
C GLU A 109 -9.10 7.76 -12.19
N GLU A 110 -8.88 7.55 -10.89
CA GLU A 110 -8.63 6.24 -10.32
C GLU A 110 -9.94 5.58 -9.84
N PRO A 111 -10.05 4.24 -9.96
CA PRO A 111 -11.09 3.49 -9.27
C PRO A 111 -11.07 3.79 -7.76
N VAL A 112 -12.26 3.95 -7.17
CA VAL A 112 -12.37 4.14 -5.72
C VAL A 112 -11.91 2.88 -5.01
N PHE A 113 -10.85 2.99 -4.22
CA PHE A 113 -10.37 1.90 -3.38
C PHE A 113 -11.45 1.51 -2.36
N THR A 114 -11.77 0.23 -2.30
CA THR A 114 -12.51 -0.39 -1.20
C THR A 114 -11.88 -1.73 -0.86
N THR A 115 -11.94 -2.13 0.40
CA THR A 115 -11.41 -3.40 0.89
C THR A 115 -12.03 -4.60 0.17
N GLU A 116 -13.32 -4.54 -0.15
CA GLU A 116 -14.01 -5.56 -0.95
C GLU A 116 -13.48 -5.64 -2.38
N LEU A 117 -13.28 -4.49 -3.03
CA LEU A 117 -12.78 -4.44 -4.40
C LEU A 117 -11.33 -4.94 -4.48
N ALA A 118 -10.47 -4.53 -3.54
CA ALA A 118 -9.08 -5.00 -3.47
C ALA A 118 -8.99 -6.51 -3.18
N ARG A 119 -9.88 -7.05 -2.36
CA ARG A 119 -10.00 -8.50 -2.11
C ARG A 119 -10.35 -9.27 -3.39
N HIS A 120 -11.32 -8.79 -4.16
CA HIS A 120 -11.60 -9.36 -5.49
C HIS A 120 -10.38 -9.30 -6.41
N GLY A 121 -9.65 -8.18 -6.41
CA GLY A 121 -8.42 -8.02 -7.17
C GLY A 121 -7.34 -9.02 -6.78
N ARG A 122 -7.12 -9.24 -5.47
CA ARG A 122 -6.17 -10.22 -4.95
C ARG A 122 -6.46 -11.62 -5.48
N THR A 123 -7.72 -12.07 -5.36
CA THR A 123 -8.14 -13.39 -5.87
C THR A 123 -7.99 -13.48 -7.38
N LEU A 124 -8.29 -12.41 -8.13
CA LEU A 124 -8.11 -12.38 -9.58
C LEU A 124 -6.63 -12.46 -9.99
N VAL A 125 -5.73 -11.85 -9.24
CA VAL A 125 -4.28 -11.91 -9.52
C VAL A 125 -3.69 -13.29 -9.19
N GLY A 126 -4.22 -13.95 -8.14
CA GLY A 126 -3.74 -15.25 -7.66
C GLY A 126 -4.04 -16.45 -8.55
N ALA A 127 -3.57 -17.61 -8.09
CA ALA A 127 -3.62 -18.89 -8.82
C ALA A 127 -5.04 -19.32 -9.25
N ASP A 128 -6.05 -19.00 -8.44
CA ASP A 128 -7.45 -19.39 -8.66
C ASP A 128 -8.21 -18.40 -9.58
N GLY A 129 -7.58 -17.29 -9.97
CA GLY A 129 -8.17 -16.24 -10.78
C GLY A 129 -7.69 -16.25 -12.24
N LEU A 130 -7.21 -15.10 -12.68
CA LEU A 130 -6.54 -14.92 -13.98
C LEU A 130 -5.09 -15.43 -13.96
N ASN A 131 -4.59 -15.84 -12.78
CA ASN A 131 -3.25 -16.41 -12.57
C ASN A 131 -2.11 -15.51 -13.08
N CYS A 132 -2.18 -14.23 -12.75
CA CYS A 132 -1.16 -13.26 -13.15
C CYS A 132 0.23 -13.59 -12.59
N ILE A 133 0.28 -14.27 -11.43
CA ILE A 133 1.50 -14.70 -10.74
C ILE A 133 2.34 -15.73 -11.53
N GLU A 134 1.75 -16.38 -12.53
CA GLU A 134 2.49 -17.29 -13.42
C GLU A 134 3.50 -16.57 -14.29
N CYS A 135 3.24 -15.30 -14.60
CA CYS A 135 4.08 -14.51 -15.48
C CYS A 135 4.59 -13.22 -14.84
N HIS A 136 4.07 -12.80 -13.69
CA HIS A 136 4.49 -11.56 -13.07
C HIS A 136 4.96 -11.77 -11.65
N ARG A 137 6.01 -11.02 -11.30
CA ARG A 137 6.41 -10.83 -9.91
C ARG A 137 5.34 -10.05 -9.17
N ILE A 138 5.25 -10.26 -7.86
CA ILE A 138 4.36 -9.51 -6.97
C ILE A 138 5.15 -9.06 -5.74
N ALA A 139 5.33 -7.76 -5.58
CA ALA A 139 5.98 -7.16 -4.41
C ALA A 139 7.35 -7.80 -4.09
N GLY A 140 8.15 -8.08 -5.12
CA GLY A 140 9.47 -8.70 -4.99
C GLY A 140 9.48 -10.22 -4.99
N HIS A 141 8.33 -10.90 -4.93
CA HIS A 141 8.24 -12.35 -5.03
C HIS A 141 8.34 -12.79 -6.49
N GLU A 142 9.15 -13.83 -6.75
CA GLU A 142 9.33 -14.37 -8.10
C GLU A 142 8.01 -14.88 -8.69
N ALA A 143 7.87 -14.72 -10.02
CA ALA A 143 6.80 -15.37 -10.76
C ALA A 143 6.99 -16.90 -10.72
N THR A 144 5.91 -17.67 -10.79
CA THR A 144 5.99 -19.14 -10.83
C THR A 144 6.44 -19.69 -12.18
N GLY A 145 6.43 -18.86 -13.23
CA GLY A 145 6.83 -19.22 -14.58
C GLY A 145 7.72 -18.17 -15.26
N THR A 146 7.18 -17.48 -16.27
CA THR A 146 7.98 -16.58 -17.14
C THR A 146 8.20 -15.22 -16.45
N PRO A 147 9.41 -14.63 -16.48
CA PRO A 147 9.66 -13.37 -15.78
C PRO A 147 9.02 -12.16 -16.49
N GLY A 148 7.99 -11.61 -15.87
CA GLY A 148 7.36 -10.33 -16.22
C GLY A 148 7.68 -9.24 -15.20
N PRO A 149 7.31 -7.98 -15.51
CA PRO A 149 7.42 -6.86 -14.57
C PRO A 149 6.68 -7.12 -13.25
N ASP A 150 7.13 -6.50 -12.16
CA ASP A 150 6.42 -6.58 -10.88
C ASP A 150 5.09 -5.80 -10.95
N LEU A 151 3.97 -6.46 -10.62
CA LEU A 151 2.66 -5.81 -10.68
C LEU A 151 2.45 -4.79 -9.56
N ALA A 152 3.14 -4.93 -8.43
CA ALA A 152 3.05 -3.98 -7.31
C ALA A 152 3.51 -2.58 -7.71
N ASP A 153 4.41 -2.47 -8.70
CA ASP A 153 4.94 -1.20 -9.18
C ASP A 153 4.04 -0.51 -10.22
N MET A 154 3.03 -1.21 -10.74
CA MET A 154 2.23 -0.73 -11.88
C MET A 154 1.49 0.58 -11.59
N PRO A 155 0.86 0.79 -10.41
CA PRO A 155 0.15 2.03 -10.13
C PRO A 155 1.05 3.26 -10.00
N GLY A 156 2.30 3.07 -9.55
CA GLY A 156 3.30 4.16 -9.57
C GLY A 156 3.79 4.49 -10.97
N ARG A 157 3.72 3.52 -11.88
CA ARG A 157 4.30 3.59 -13.23
C ARG A 157 3.32 4.01 -14.32
N LEU A 158 2.12 3.45 -14.30
CA LEU A 158 1.14 3.54 -15.38
C LEU A 158 0.00 4.48 -14.99
N LEU A 159 -0.54 5.19 -15.96
CA LEU A 159 -1.81 5.86 -15.78
C LEU A 159 -2.94 4.82 -15.71
N PRO A 160 -3.93 4.98 -14.80
CA PRO A 160 -5.01 4.01 -14.57
C PRO A 160 -5.75 3.60 -15.86
N ALA A 161 -6.10 4.59 -16.68
CA ALA A 161 -6.78 4.36 -17.95
C ALA A 161 -5.93 3.52 -18.93
N SER A 162 -4.61 3.64 -18.87
CA SER A 162 -3.67 2.90 -19.73
C SER A 162 -3.46 1.48 -19.24
N PHE A 163 -3.39 1.26 -17.93
CA PHE A 163 -3.45 -0.07 -17.34
C PHE A 163 -4.75 -0.78 -17.75
N ARG A 164 -5.89 -0.08 -17.61
CA ARG A 164 -7.21 -0.61 -17.98
C ARG A 164 -7.26 -1.05 -19.44
N ARG A 165 -6.84 -0.19 -20.38
CA ARG A 165 -6.76 -0.55 -21.81
C ARG A 165 -5.85 -1.75 -22.06
N TRP A 166 -4.71 -1.81 -21.38
CA TRP A 166 -3.75 -2.91 -21.51
C TRP A 166 -4.34 -4.24 -21.06
N VAL A 167 -4.93 -4.32 -19.86
CA VAL A 167 -5.43 -5.58 -19.30
C VAL A 167 -6.68 -6.09 -20.03
N LEU A 168 -7.54 -5.19 -20.52
CA LEU A 168 -8.75 -5.58 -21.27
C LEU A 168 -8.44 -6.22 -22.62
N ASP A 169 -7.48 -5.67 -23.36
CA ASP A 169 -7.12 -6.15 -24.70
C ASP A 169 -5.62 -5.92 -24.99
N PRO A 170 -4.73 -6.78 -24.44
CA PRO A 170 -3.29 -6.64 -24.62
C PRO A 170 -2.87 -6.70 -26.10
N ALA A 171 -3.52 -7.58 -26.89
CA ALA A 171 -3.20 -7.80 -28.29
C ALA A 171 -3.53 -6.59 -29.17
N ARG A 172 -4.58 -5.83 -28.82
CA ARG A 172 -4.90 -4.55 -29.48
C ARG A 172 -3.91 -3.45 -29.14
N VAL A 173 -3.45 -3.38 -27.89
CA VAL A 173 -2.48 -2.36 -27.46
C VAL A 173 -1.09 -2.68 -28.00
N ARG A 174 -0.68 -3.96 -27.99
CA ARG A 174 0.58 -4.42 -28.55
C ARG A 174 0.38 -5.75 -29.31
N PRO A 175 0.27 -5.67 -30.65
CA PRO A 175 0.20 -6.87 -31.48
C PRO A 175 1.39 -7.80 -31.23
N GLY A 176 1.09 -9.09 -31.03
CA GLY A 176 2.11 -10.11 -30.75
C GLY A 176 2.64 -10.13 -29.32
N THR A 177 2.00 -9.41 -28.39
CA THR A 177 2.33 -9.57 -26.96
C THR A 177 2.05 -10.99 -26.47
N ARG A 178 2.86 -11.44 -25.50
CA ARG A 178 2.70 -12.70 -24.79
C ARG A 178 1.60 -12.66 -23.73
N MET A 179 1.20 -11.47 -23.27
CA MET A 179 0.12 -11.36 -22.30
C MET A 179 -1.18 -11.88 -22.93
N PRO A 180 -1.82 -12.91 -22.35
CA PRO A 180 -3.01 -13.50 -22.94
C PRO A 180 -4.21 -12.57 -22.82
N SER A 181 -5.21 -12.78 -23.66
CA SER A 181 -6.51 -12.12 -23.52
C SER A 181 -7.36 -12.84 -22.49
N PHE A 182 -7.73 -12.15 -21.42
CA PHE A 182 -8.53 -12.72 -20.32
C PHE A 182 -10.04 -12.57 -20.51
N PHE A 183 -10.46 -11.73 -21.47
CA PHE A 183 -11.84 -11.33 -21.65
C PHE A 183 -12.32 -11.58 -23.08
N VAL A 184 -13.52 -12.13 -23.23
CA VAL A 184 -14.20 -12.32 -24.51
C VAL A 184 -15.57 -11.63 -24.42
N GLY A 185 -15.82 -10.67 -25.32
CA GLY A 185 -17.07 -9.90 -25.31
C GLY A 185 -17.30 -9.13 -23.99
N GLY A 186 -16.22 -8.64 -23.36
CA GLY A 186 -16.31 -7.91 -22.09
C GLY A 186 -16.51 -8.80 -20.86
N ARG A 187 -16.29 -10.11 -20.98
CA ARG A 187 -16.48 -11.07 -19.87
C ARG A 187 -15.29 -12.00 -19.70
N SER A 188 -14.93 -12.33 -18.47
CA SER A 188 -13.94 -13.37 -18.16
C SER A 188 -14.58 -14.72 -17.90
N ALA A 189 -13.76 -15.76 -17.90
CA ALA A 189 -14.15 -17.10 -17.45
C ALA A 189 -14.39 -17.17 -15.93
N ILE A 190 -13.86 -16.22 -15.15
CA ILE A 190 -13.98 -16.17 -13.68
C ILE A 190 -15.28 -15.46 -13.31
N THR A 191 -16.41 -16.13 -13.49
CA THR A 191 -17.74 -15.51 -13.28
C THR A 191 -18.11 -15.34 -11.80
N GLY A 192 -17.44 -16.05 -10.89
CA GLY A 192 -17.69 -15.97 -9.45
C GLY A 192 -17.30 -14.64 -8.81
N ILE A 193 -16.46 -13.86 -9.48
CA ILE A 193 -16.00 -12.54 -9.01
C ILE A 193 -16.63 -11.47 -9.90
N LEU A 194 -17.40 -10.57 -9.29
CA LEU A 194 -18.03 -9.42 -9.98
C LEU A 194 -18.84 -9.81 -11.23
N GLY A 195 -19.39 -11.03 -11.24
CA GLY A 195 -20.19 -11.56 -12.35
C GLY A 195 -19.39 -11.83 -13.64
N GLY A 196 -18.06 -11.86 -13.57
CA GLY A 196 -17.19 -11.97 -14.73
C GLY A 196 -17.11 -10.71 -15.58
N ASP A 197 -17.60 -9.56 -15.09
CA ASP A 197 -17.54 -8.29 -15.82
C ASP A 197 -16.10 -7.79 -15.96
N ALA A 198 -15.62 -7.62 -17.19
CA ALA A 198 -14.23 -7.31 -17.45
C ALA A 198 -13.79 -5.99 -16.80
N GLU A 199 -14.63 -4.96 -16.91
CA GLU A 199 -14.28 -3.62 -16.44
C GLU A 199 -14.18 -3.59 -14.93
N ARG A 200 -15.17 -4.17 -14.24
CA ARG A 200 -15.17 -4.26 -12.78
C ARG A 200 -14.03 -5.14 -12.27
N GLN A 201 -13.68 -6.21 -12.97
CA GLN A 201 -12.55 -7.06 -12.59
C GLN A 201 -11.20 -6.34 -12.77
N VAL A 202 -11.05 -5.53 -13.82
CA VAL A 202 -9.85 -4.71 -14.02
C VAL A 202 -9.75 -3.62 -12.94
N ASP A 203 -10.87 -2.97 -12.58
CA ASP A 203 -10.90 -2.02 -11.46
C ASP A 203 -10.53 -2.70 -10.13
N ALA A 204 -10.96 -3.95 -9.93
CA ALA A 204 -10.59 -4.76 -8.77
C ALA A 204 -9.09 -5.03 -8.70
N ILE A 205 -8.50 -5.46 -9.82
CA ILE A 205 -7.06 -5.69 -9.92
C ILE A 205 -6.31 -4.38 -9.66
N TRP A 206 -6.76 -3.25 -10.22
CA TRP A 206 -6.13 -1.95 -9.95
C TRP A 206 -6.19 -1.57 -8.47
N ALA A 207 -7.36 -1.68 -7.83
CA ALA A 207 -7.53 -1.38 -6.40
C ALA A 207 -6.66 -2.28 -5.50
N TYR A 208 -6.44 -3.53 -5.91
CA TYR A 208 -5.51 -4.42 -5.22
C TYR A 208 -4.06 -3.95 -5.35
N LEU A 209 -3.61 -3.72 -6.60
CA LEU A 209 -2.23 -3.33 -6.89
C LEU A 209 -1.90 -1.93 -6.36
N SER A 210 -2.87 -1.03 -6.23
CA SER A 210 -2.68 0.34 -5.72
C SER A 210 -2.16 0.40 -4.27
N GLN A 211 -2.14 -0.75 -3.58
CA GLN A 211 -1.50 -0.90 -2.28
C GLN A 211 0.04 -1.02 -2.38
N GLY A 212 0.60 -1.10 -3.60
CA GLY A 212 2.04 -1.11 -3.84
C GLY A 212 2.75 -2.29 -3.19
N ALA A 213 3.97 -2.07 -2.70
CA ALA A 213 4.74 -3.07 -1.96
C ALA A 213 4.05 -3.57 -0.68
N SER A 214 3.02 -2.86 -0.21
CA SER A 214 2.24 -3.23 0.97
C SER A 214 1.06 -4.15 0.67
N LEU A 215 0.82 -4.54 -0.59
CA LEU A 215 -0.28 -5.46 -0.92
C LEU A 215 -0.15 -6.81 -0.19
N PRO A 216 -1.25 -7.46 0.21
CA PRO A 216 -1.18 -8.82 0.73
C PRO A 216 -0.92 -9.80 -0.42
N LEU A 217 0.01 -10.73 -0.26
CA LEU A 217 0.33 -11.70 -1.31
C LEU A 217 -0.92 -12.51 -1.73
N PRO A 218 -1.13 -12.73 -3.04
CA PRO A 218 -2.27 -13.47 -3.53
C PRO A 218 -2.11 -14.97 -3.30
N GLU A 219 -3.20 -15.73 -3.42
CA GLU A 219 -3.17 -17.18 -3.36
C GLU A 219 -2.20 -17.74 -4.41
N GLY A 220 -1.39 -18.73 -4.01
CA GLY A 220 -0.32 -19.30 -4.84
C GLY A 220 1.09 -18.76 -4.54
N LEU A 221 1.20 -17.58 -3.91
CA LEU A 221 2.49 -17.02 -3.46
C LEU A 221 2.69 -17.04 -1.93
N ILE A 222 1.65 -17.41 -1.18
CA ILE A 222 1.73 -17.57 0.27
C ILE A 222 2.42 -18.89 0.58
N ASP A 223 3.52 -18.88 1.34
CA ASP A 223 4.15 -20.10 1.85
C ASP A 223 3.37 -20.65 3.06
N PRO A 224 2.63 -21.77 2.92
CA PRO A 224 1.86 -22.35 4.02
C PRO A 224 2.74 -22.94 5.12
N ALA A 225 4.02 -23.18 4.87
CA ALA A 225 4.99 -23.63 5.88
C ALA A 225 5.73 -22.47 6.56
N GLY A 226 5.54 -21.23 6.08
CA GLY A 226 6.11 -20.03 6.64
C GLY A 226 5.53 -19.68 8.00
N TYR A 227 6.26 -18.87 8.76
CA TYR A 227 5.78 -18.32 10.04
C TYR A 227 5.02 -17.00 9.87
N ASP A 228 4.80 -16.57 8.63
CA ASP A 228 4.22 -15.26 8.36
C ASP A 228 2.72 -15.26 8.63
N LEU A 229 2.30 -14.36 9.52
CA LEU A 229 0.91 -14.10 9.80
C LEU A 229 0.38 -13.20 8.69
N VAL A 230 -0.28 -13.79 7.70
CA VAL A 230 -0.88 -13.05 6.60
C VAL A 230 -2.28 -12.57 7.00
N VAL A 231 -2.53 -11.28 6.85
CA VAL A 231 -3.88 -10.72 6.99
C VAL A 231 -4.56 -10.79 5.64
N GLY A 232 -5.54 -11.68 5.54
CA GLY A 232 -6.41 -11.76 4.38
C GLY A 232 -7.61 -10.84 4.53
N ASP A 233 -8.80 -11.45 4.51
CA ASP A 233 -10.06 -10.72 4.34
C ASP A 233 -10.70 -10.28 5.67
N GLU A 234 -10.16 -10.75 6.79
CA GLU A 234 -10.64 -10.46 8.13
C GLU A 234 -9.52 -9.95 9.03
N PRO A 235 -9.82 -9.07 9.99
CA PRO A 235 -8.85 -8.66 10.99
C PRO A 235 -8.25 -9.84 11.76
N VAL A 236 -6.95 -9.76 12.02
CA VAL A 236 -6.19 -10.75 12.78
C VAL A 236 -5.69 -10.10 14.06
N VAL A 237 -5.87 -10.78 15.20
CA VAL A 237 -5.29 -10.34 16.48
C VAL A 237 -4.24 -11.34 16.92
N PHE A 238 -3.02 -10.87 17.12
CA PHE A 238 -1.90 -11.68 17.56
C PHE A 238 -1.27 -11.10 18.82
N ARG A 239 -1.20 -11.90 19.89
CA ARG A 239 -0.53 -11.50 21.13
C ARG A 239 0.89 -12.01 21.11
N SER A 240 1.85 -11.10 21.21
CA SER A 240 3.28 -11.43 21.22
C SER A 240 4.10 -10.33 21.88
N PHE A 241 5.40 -10.52 21.89
CA PHE A 241 6.40 -9.52 22.25
C PHE A 241 6.69 -8.66 21.02
N VAL A 242 6.42 -7.36 21.09
CA VAL A 242 6.75 -6.40 20.03
C VAL A 242 7.64 -5.33 20.65
N ARG A 243 8.82 -5.07 20.10
CA ARG A 243 9.88 -4.23 20.68
C ARG A 243 9.35 -2.91 21.24
N ASP A 244 8.52 -2.22 20.48
CA ASP A 244 8.02 -0.88 20.81
C ASP A 244 6.58 -0.86 21.41
N ALA A 245 5.91 -2.02 21.50
CA ALA A 245 4.62 -2.16 22.17
C ALA A 245 4.67 -3.05 23.43
N GLY A 246 5.85 -3.53 23.78
CA GLY A 246 6.13 -4.25 25.02
C GLY A 246 5.79 -5.75 24.98
N VAL A 247 5.93 -6.36 26.16
CA VAL A 247 5.82 -7.81 26.38
C VAL A 247 4.36 -8.32 26.42
N ARG A 248 3.40 -7.40 26.53
CA ARG A 248 1.95 -7.68 26.49
C ARG A 248 1.32 -6.98 25.31
N ALA A 249 2.05 -6.89 24.20
CA ALA A 249 1.56 -6.29 22.98
C ALA A 249 0.45 -7.15 22.37
N ILE A 250 -0.52 -6.44 21.80
CA ILE A 250 -1.62 -7.01 21.02
C ILE A 250 -1.51 -6.38 19.64
N ALA A 251 -0.91 -7.12 18.72
CA ALA A 251 -0.83 -6.73 17.32
C ALA A 251 -2.18 -6.98 16.64
N CYS A 252 -2.60 -6.01 15.84
CA CYS A 252 -3.87 -6.01 15.13
C CYS A 252 -3.60 -5.77 13.65
N GLY A 253 -3.85 -6.81 12.86
CA GLY A 253 -3.75 -6.80 11.42
C GLY A 253 -5.12 -6.51 10.81
N PHE A 254 -5.16 -5.67 9.79
CA PHE A 254 -6.40 -5.30 9.09
C PHE A 254 -6.26 -5.51 7.58
N PRO A 255 -7.35 -5.88 6.88
CA PRO A 255 -7.32 -6.18 5.45
C PRO A 255 -6.76 -5.06 4.56
N GLU A 256 -6.88 -3.80 4.99
CA GLU A 256 -6.35 -2.60 4.33
C GLU A 256 -4.81 -2.50 4.34
N GLN A 257 -4.13 -3.50 4.91
CA GLN A 257 -2.67 -3.57 5.08
C GLN A 257 -2.11 -2.38 5.87
N ILE A 258 -2.92 -1.90 6.82
CA ILE A 258 -2.54 -0.93 7.83
C ILE A 258 -2.76 -1.63 9.15
N HIS A 259 -1.73 -1.66 9.98
CA HIS A 259 -1.67 -2.49 11.18
C HIS A 259 -1.28 -1.65 12.38
N CYS A 260 -1.59 -2.12 13.58
CA CYS A 260 -1.20 -1.43 14.79
C CYS A 260 -0.90 -2.39 15.94
N ALA A 261 -0.14 -1.94 16.93
CA ALA A 261 0.08 -2.68 18.16
C ALA A 261 -0.40 -1.88 19.38
N PHE A 262 -1.16 -2.55 20.24
CA PHE A 262 -1.64 -2.03 21.52
C PHE A 262 -0.81 -2.60 22.66
N ASP A 263 -0.21 -1.73 23.47
CA ASP A 263 0.48 -2.07 24.70
C ASP A 263 -0.57 -2.21 25.83
N ALA A 264 -0.78 -3.42 26.33
CA ALA A 264 -1.76 -3.69 27.38
C ALA A 264 -1.35 -3.17 28.77
N ASP A 265 -0.07 -2.85 29.01
CA ASP A 265 0.37 -2.23 30.26
C ASP A 265 0.13 -0.72 30.22
N ARG A 266 0.48 -0.06 29.09
CA ARG A 266 0.22 1.37 28.89
C ARG A 266 -1.25 1.66 28.56
N CYS A 267 -2.00 0.65 28.13
CA CYS A 267 -3.35 0.76 27.57
C CYS A 267 -3.41 1.73 26.37
N ALA A 268 -2.44 1.64 25.46
CA ALA A 268 -2.33 2.58 24.35
C ALA A 268 -1.92 1.88 23.06
N ILE A 269 -2.41 2.35 21.92
CA ILE A 269 -1.79 2.02 20.62
C ILE A 269 -0.48 2.78 20.53
N THR A 270 0.64 2.05 20.44
CA THR A 270 1.99 2.64 20.49
C THR A 270 2.67 2.70 19.14
N MET A 271 2.21 1.94 18.15
CA MET A 271 2.78 1.94 16.81
C MET A 271 1.77 1.51 15.76
N ALA A 272 2.01 1.94 14.52
CA ALA A 272 1.30 1.52 13.33
C ALA A 272 2.26 1.36 12.14
N TRP A 273 1.92 0.46 11.22
CA TRP A 273 2.73 0.17 10.03
C TRP A 273 1.86 -0.28 8.86
N GLU A 274 2.47 -0.34 7.68
CA GLU A 274 1.84 -0.83 6.45
C GLU A 274 2.49 -2.11 5.94
N GLY A 275 1.76 -2.85 5.11
CA GLY A 275 2.27 -4.01 4.39
C GLY A 275 2.15 -5.29 5.17
N GLN A 276 3.21 -6.10 5.17
CA GLN A 276 3.20 -7.40 5.84
C GLN A 276 2.88 -7.22 7.34
N PHE A 277 1.97 -8.05 7.85
CA PHE A 277 1.54 -7.93 9.23
C PHE A 277 2.66 -8.27 10.21
N LEU A 278 2.98 -9.55 10.43
CA LEU A 278 4.06 -9.97 11.32
C LEU A 278 4.54 -11.37 10.96
N SER A 279 5.82 -11.67 11.21
CA SER A 279 6.31 -13.05 11.21
C SER A 279 6.29 -13.64 12.62
N ALA A 280 5.50 -14.69 12.85
CA ALA A 280 5.45 -15.41 14.12
C ALA A 280 6.71 -16.25 14.39
N ALA A 281 7.75 -16.18 13.54
CA ALA A 281 8.98 -16.92 13.70
C ALA A 281 9.66 -16.65 15.05
N GLY A 282 9.58 -15.42 15.55
CA GLY A 282 10.10 -15.07 16.88
C GLY A 282 9.27 -15.65 18.03
N ALA A 283 7.95 -15.70 17.86
CA ALA A 283 7.05 -16.25 18.87
C ALA A 283 7.11 -17.79 18.93
N TRP A 284 7.27 -18.45 17.77
CA TRP A 284 7.11 -19.90 17.61
C TRP A 284 8.42 -20.64 17.31
N GLY A 285 9.49 -19.94 16.96
CA GLY A 285 10.81 -20.53 16.76
C GLY A 285 11.43 -21.02 18.07
N ALA A 286 11.98 -22.25 18.05
CA ALA A 286 12.65 -22.87 19.19
C ALA A 286 11.79 -22.94 20.48
N ARG A 287 12.21 -22.27 21.57
CA ARG A 287 11.48 -22.21 22.85
C ARG A 287 10.50 -21.03 22.95
N GLY A 288 10.32 -20.30 21.85
CA GLY A 288 9.54 -19.05 21.80
C GLY A 288 10.18 -17.90 22.59
N GLY A 289 9.58 -16.72 22.50
CA GLY A 289 9.93 -15.56 23.32
C GLY A 289 10.91 -14.56 22.70
N SER A 290 11.23 -14.68 21.40
CA SER A 290 11.86 -13.59 20.67
C SER A 290 10.80 -12.63 20.11
N GLU A 291 11.23 -11.40 19.88
CA GLU A 291 10.36 -10.32 19.39
C GLU A 291 9.78 -10.66 18.01
N THR A 292 8.54 -10.22 17.80
CA THR A 292 7.78 -10.30 16.56
C THR A 292 7.54 -8.87 16.10
N ASN A 293 8.43 -8.33 15.27
CA ASN A 293 8.40 -6.92 14.87
C ASN A 293 8.02 -6.79 13.39
N PRO A 294 7.36 -5.68 13.00
CA PRO A 294 7.24 -5.34 11.59
C PRO A 294 8.61 -4.93 11.02
N ASP A 295 8.79 -5.10 9.71
CA ASP A 295 10.03 -4.73 9.02
C ASP A 295 10.26 -3.22 9.01
N ALA A 296 9.18 -2.44 8.90
CA ALA A 296 9.19 -1.00 8.95
C ALA A 296 8.00 -0.50 9.79
N THR A 297 8.20 0.60 10.51
CA THR A 297 7.14 1.26 11.28
C THR A 297 6.85 2.61 10.65
N ALA A 298 5.57 2.88 10.41
CA ALA A 298 5.14 4.12 9.78
C ALA A 298 4.81 5.21 10.82
N TRP A 299 4.37 4.79 12.00
CA TRP A 299 4.11 5.70 13.11
C TRP A 299 4.42 5.06 14.47
N VAL A 300 4.97 5.87 15.38
CA VAL A 300 5.21 5.51 16.78
C VAL A 300 4.64 6.62 17.68
N ALA A 301 3.95 6.22 18.75
CA ALA A 301 3.42 7.16 19.72
C ALA A 301 4.54 7.88 20.48
N ALA A 302 4.42 9.21 20.61
CA ALA A 302 5.43 10.04 21.27
C ALA A 302 5.47 9.91 22.81
N GLY A 303 4.53 9.19 23.41
CA GLY A 303 4.35 9.18 24.87
C GLY A 303 3.51 8.02 25.40
N PRO A 304 3.04 8.12 26.65
CA PRO A 304 2.18 7.10 27.27
C PRO A 304 0.76 7.15 26.67
N ASN A 305 -0.23 6.65 27.41
CA ASN A 305 -1.64 6.77 27.00
C ASN A 305 -1.99 8.25 26.68
N PRO A 306 -2.62 8.54 25.53
CA PRO A 306 -3.00 9.90 25.18
C PRO A 306 -4.12 10.46 26.06
N LEU A 307 -4.76 9.63 26.88
CA LEU A 307 -5.85 10.01 27.77
C LEU A 307 -5.38 10.09 29.22
N SER A 308 -5.68 11.20 29.88
CA SER A 308 -5.52 11.35 31.33
C SER A 308 -6.73 12.05 31.94
N LEU A 309 -6.99 11.83 33.23
CA LEU A 309 -8.03 12.55 33.96
C LEU A 309 -7.47 13.90 34.43
N ALA A 310 -8.27 14.96 34.29
CA ALA A 310 -7.92 16.25 34.86
C ALA A 310 -7.83 16.12 36.39
N ALA A 311 -6.72 16.59 36.97
CA ALA A 311 -6.52 16.55 38.41
C ALA A 311 -7.62 17.37 39.13
N PRO A 312 -8.24 16.84 40.20
CA PRO A 312 -9.17 17.61 41.02
C PRO A 312 -8.46 18.79 41.69
N GLU A 313 -9.17 19.91 41.90
CA GLU A 313 -8.63 21.05 42.66
C GLU A 313 -8.17 20.65 44.07
N THR A 314 -8.83 19.65 44.67
CA THR A 314 -8.49 19.11 46.00
C THR A 314 -7.20 18.29 46.02
N THR A 315 -6.77 17.75 44.89
CA THR A 315 -5.58 16.89 44.76
C THR A 315 -4.88 17.18 43.42
N PRO A 316 -4.20 18.32 43.29
CA PRO A 316 -3.60 18.78 42.02
C PRO A 316 -2.47 17.88 41.51
N ASP A 317 -1.80 17.14 42.40
CA ASP A 317 -0.72 16.21 42.05
C ASP A 317 -1.20 14.80 41.67
N ALA A 318 -2.52 14.59 41.57
CA ALA A 318 -3.07 13.29 41.24
C ALA A 318 -2.70 12.88 39.81
N THR A 319 -1.98 11.76 39.67
CA THR A 319 -1.63 11.18 38.38
C THR A 319 -2.74 10.24 37.90
N THR A 320 -2.81 10.02 36.59
CA THR A 320 -3.70 9.01 36.02
C THR A 320 -2.96 7.69 35.89
N THR A 321 -3.60 6.62 36.34
CA THR A 321 -3.17 5.24 36.12
C THR A 321 -4.15 4.55 35.20
N THR A 322 -3.67 3.59 34.41
CA THR A 322 -4.48 2.80 33.48
C THR A 322 -4.68 1.38 34.01
N ARG A 323 -5.81 0.77 33.66
CA ARG A 323 -6.05 -0.66 33.93
C ARG A 323 -6.70 -1.34 32.74
N PHE A 324 -5.97 -2.24 32.10
CA PHE A 324 -6.50 -3.03 31.00
C PHE A 324 -7.55 -4.04 31.48
N ARG A 325 -8.67 -4.11 30.75
CA ARG A 325 -9.80 -5.02 31.01
C ARG A 325 -9.96 -6.11 29.95
N GLY A 326 -9.18 -6.05 28.89
CA GLY A 326 -9.24 -7.00 27.78
C GLY A 326 -9.62 -6.30 26.48
N TYR A 327 -9.96 -7.11 25.48
CA TYR A 327 -10.61 -6.63 24.27
C TYR A 327 -11.75 -7.57 23.90
N GLU A 328 -12.68 -7.07 23.13
CA GLU A 328 -13.70 -7.84 22.43
C GLU A 328 -13.51 -7.66 20.92
N LEU A 329 -14.10 -8.54 20.12
CA LEU A 329 -14.15 -8.38 18.67
C LEU A 329 -15.56 -7.92 18.30
N ASP A 330 -15.65 -6.89 17.46
CA ASP A 330 -16.94 -6.45 16.90
C ASP A 330 -17.44 -7.39 15.79
N ALA A 331 -18.55 -7.02 15.15
CA ALA A 331 -19.17 -7.83 14.11
C ALA A 331 -18.26 -8.03 12.87
N GLU A 332 -17.32 -7.11 12.63
CA GLU A 332 -16.30 -7.22 11.58
C GLU A 332 -15.02 -7.87 12.09
N ARG A 333 -15.06 -8.49 13.27
CA ARG A 333 -13.91 -9.09 13.97
C ARG A 333 -12.80 -8.10 14.31
N SER A 334 -13.07 -6.79 14.25
CA SER A 334 -12.10 -5.76 14.62
C SER A 334 -12.01 -5.64 16.14
N PRO A 335 -10.81 -5.43 16.71
CA PRO A 335 -10.63 -5.36 18.14
C PRO A 335 -11.19 -4.06 18.73
N VAL A 336 -11.89 -4.18 19.86
CA VAL A 336 -12.31 -3.08 20.72
C VAL A 336 -11.59 -3.21 22.05
N PHE A 337 -10.63 -2.34 22.32
CA PHE A 337 -9.85 -2.37 23.55
C PHE A 337 -10.63 -1.75 24.71
N LEU A 338 -10.64 -2.45 25.84
CA LEU A 338 -11.36 -2.07 27.04
C LEU A 338 -10.34 -1.78 28.15
N TYR A 339 -10.34 -0.56 28.67
CA TYR A 339 -9.48 -0.19 29.80
C TYR A 339 -10.13 0.91 30.64
N GLU A 340 -9.50 1.23 31.77
CA GLU A 340 -9.97 2.27 32.68
C GLU A 340 -8.87 3.29 32.94
N LEU A 341 -9.26 4.56 33.02
CA LEU A 341 -8.48 5.65 33.57
C LEU A 341 -8.86 5.82 35.05
N ARG A 342 -7.87 5.90 35.93
CA ARG A 342 -8.06 5.98 37.38
C ARG A 342 -7.21 7.10 37.97
N SER A 343 -7.84 8.04 38.67
CA SER A 343 -7.16 9.12 39.38
C SER A 343 -8.00 9.63 40.54
N ALA A 344 -7.41 9.82 41.73
CA ALA A 344 -8.07 10.35 42.92
C ALA A 344 -9.48 9.76 43.21
N GLY A 345 -9.64 8.45 43.06
CA GLY A 345 -10.91 7.74 43.28
C GLY A 345 -11.92 7.83 42.12
N THR A 346 -11.68 8.67 41.12
CA THR A 346 -12.46 8.73 39.88
C THR A 346 -12.04 7.60 38.94
N VAL A 347 -13.02 6.96 38.32
CA VAL A 347 -12.82 5.91 37.31
C VAL A 347 -13.61 6.27 36.07
N VAL A 348 -12.94 6.27 34.92
CA VAL A 348 -13.57 6.39 33.59
C VAL A 348 -13.23 5.14 32.80
N SER A 349 -14.23 4.42 32.32
CA SER A 349 -14.05 3.31 31.39
C SER A 349 -13.88 3.84 29.97
N VAL A 350 -12.99 3.22 29.22
CA VAL A 350 -12.64 3.56 27.84
C VAL A 350 -12.86 2.35 26.95
N ARG A 351 -13.54 2.56 25.83
CA ARG A 351 -13.60 1.63 24.70
C ARG A 351 -12.90 2.29 23.53
N GLU A 352 -11.83 1.68 23.03
CA GLU A 352 -11.02 2.20 21.93
C GLU A 352 -11.07 1.27 20.72
N ARG A 353 -11.46 1.79 19.55
CA ARG A 353 -11.52 1.05 18.29
C ARG A 353 -10.55 1.64 17.26
N PRO A 354 -9.46 0.95 16.93
CA PRO A 354 -8.66 1.26 15.74
C PRO A 354 -9.43 0.93 14.45
N ARG A 355 -9.40 1.85 13.48
CA ARG A 355 -9.91 1.64 12.13
C ARG A 355 -8.88 2.15 11.12
N PRO A 356 -8.36 1.30 10.24
CA PRO A 356 -7.42 1.71 9.20
C PRO A 356 -8.09 2.66 8.21
N ARG A 357 -7.29 3.54 7.61
CA ARG A 357 -7.74 4.54 6.64
C ARG A 357 -6.73 4.59 5.50
N ARG A 358 -7.20 4.36 4.27
CA ARG A 358 -6.42 4.58 3.04
C ARG A 358 -7.19 5.52 2.13
N SER A 359 -6.51 6.52 1.60
CA SER A 359 -7.07 7.50 0.66
C SER A 359 -6.01 7.87 -0.38
N GLY A 360 -6.08 7.26 -1.56
CA GLY A 360 -4.99 7.36 -2.55
C GLY A 360 -3.69 6.78 -1.96
N ALA A 361 -2.60 7.55 -2.06
CA ALA A 361 -1.30 7.18 -1.47
C ALA A 361 -1.21 7.39 0.05
N ALA A 362 -2.13 8.14 0.68
CA ALA A 362 -2.07 8.42 2.11
C ALA A 362 -2.66 7.27 2.94
N ALA A 363 -1.94 6.87 3.98
CA ALA A 363 -2.36 5.85 4.94
C ALA A 363 -2.49 6.45 6.35
N GLY A 364 -3.27 5.78 7.19
CA GLY A 364 -3.49 6.26 8.54
C GLY A 364 -4.34 5.33 9.40
N LEU A 365 -4.40 5.67 10.68
CA LEU A 365 -5.19 4.97 11.68
C LEU A 365 -6.12 5.95 12.40
N ARG A 366 -7.42 5.70 12.28
CA ARG A 366 -8.45 6.42 13.03
C ARG A 366 -8.80 5.63 14.29
N ARG A 367 -8.68 6.26 15.45
CA ARG A 367 -8.91 5.68 16.77
C ARG A 367 -10.19 6.27 17.34
N HIS A 368 -11.24 5.48 17.45
CA HIS A 368 -12.51 5.91 18.03
C HIS A 368 -12.57 5.60 19.53
N PHE A 369 -12.92 6.58 20.34
CA PHE A 369 -13.01 6.45 21.79
C PHE A 369 -14.46 6.64 22.24
N GLU A 370 -14.95 5.73 23.06
CA GLU A 370 -16.18 5.87 23.85
C GLU A 370 -15.81 5.84 25.33
N LEU A 371 -16.20 6.88 26.05
CA LEU A 371 -15.95 7.05 27.47
C LEU A 371 -17.24 6.88 28.27
N SER A 372 -17.15 6.24 29.43
CA SER A 372 -18.24 6.20 30.40
C SER A 372 -17.73 6.33 31.84
N GLY A 373 -18.34 7.19 32.64
CA GLY A 373 -17.93 7.46 34.02
C GLY A 373 -18.85 8.47 34.72
N PRO A 374 -18.44 9.04 35.85
CA PRO A 374 -19.23 10.05 36.55
C PRO A 374 -19.49 11.29 35.66
N PRO A 375 -20.72 11.84 35.63
CA PRO A 375 -21.05 13.04 34.87
C PRO A 375 -20.14 14.23 35.21
N GLY A 376 -19.78 15.03 34.19
CA GLY A 376 -18.99 16.25 34.35
C GLY A 376 -17.47 16.04 34.55
N VAL A 377 -17.00 14.81 34.71
CA VAL A 377 -15.56 14.48 34.73
C VAL A 377 -14.91 14.95 33.42
N VAL A 378 -13.69 15.45 33.50
CA VAL A 378 -12.93 15.96 32.36
C VAL A 378 -11.74 15.05 32.07
N VAL A 379 -11.68 14.53 30.84
CA VAL A 379 -10.55 13.80 30.28
C VAL A 379 -9.71 14.78 29.45
N ILE A 380 -8.41 14.78 29.69
CA ILE A 380 -7.41 15.48 28.88
C ILE A 380 -6.95 14.51 27.80
N VAL A 381 -7.02 14.96 26.55
CA VAL A 381 -6.60 14.22 25.36
C VAL A 381 -5.37 14.91 24.81
N ASP A 382 -4.24 14.22 24.85
CA ASP A 382 -3.00 14.67 24.22
C ASP A 382 -3.06 14.34 22.72
N THR A 383 -3.14 15.38 21.89
CA THR A 383 -3.21 15.25 20.43
C THR A 383 -1.87 15.56 19.77
N SER A 384 -0.78 15.69 20.54
CA SER A 384 0.51 16.08 19.98
C SER A 384 1.13 14.98 19.10
N ASP A 385 1.13 15.26 17.79
CA ASP A 385 2.14 14.78 16.87
C ASP A 385 3.45 15.55 17.17
N PRO A 386 4.60 14.88 17.38
CA PRO A 386 5.85 15.54 17.76
C PRO A 386 6.34 16.66 16.81
N ALA A 387 5.76 16.81 15.61
CA ALA A 387 6.04 17.93 14.71
C ALA A 387 5.32 19.25 15.05
N VAL A 388 4.30 19.27 15.92
CA VAL A 388 3.51 20.47 16.26
C VAL A 388 3.31 20.57 17.78
N SER A 389 3.68 21.72 18.34
CA SER A 389 3.52 22.05 19.76
C SER A 389 2.09 21.83 20.30
N GLY A 390 1.85 20.71 20.99
CA GLY A 390 1.17 20.65 22.28
C GLY A 390 -0.27 21.14 22.41
N ASP A 391 -1.18 20.81 21.49
CA ASP A 391 -2.62 21.01 21.74
C ASP A 391 -3.14 19.90 22.67
N ARG A 392 -3.58 20.27 23.87
CA ARG A 392 -4.28 19.38 24.82
C ARG A 392 -5.76 19.70 24.78
N THR A 393 -6.55 18.77 24.27
CA THR A 393 -8.02 18.94 24.20
C THR A 393 -8.67 18.44 25.49
N ARG A 394 -9.71 19.15 25.96
CA ARG A 394 -10.49 18.75 27.15
C ARG A 394 -11.84 18.19 26.72
N VAL A 395 -12.09 16.92 27.03
CA VAL A 395 -13.37 16.25 26.78
C VAL A 395 -14.11 16.08 28.09
N ARG A 396 -15.29 16.68 28.21
CA ARG A 396 -16.15 16.56 29.41
C ARG A 396 -17.23 15.51 29.17
N LEU A 397 -17.41 14.61 30.13
CA LEU A 397 -18.51 13.64 30.11
C LEU A 397 -19.85 14.37 30.33
N ASP A 398 -20.85 14.04 29.53
CA ASP A 398 -22.18 14.65 29.54
C ASP A 398 -23.00 14.30 30.80
N ALA A 399 -24.28 14.69 30.82
CA ALA A 399 -25.18 14.43 31.95
C ALA A 399 -25.43 12.93 32.21
N ASP A 400 -25.30 12.10 31.18
CA ASP A 400 -25.40 10.63 31.27
C ASP A 400 -24.05 9.98 31.57
N GLY A 401 -23.00 10.79 31.76
CA GLY A 401 -21.65 10.31 32.05
C GLY A 401 -21.00 9.67 30.84
N ARG A 402 -21.22 10.21 29.63
CA ARG A 402 -20.68 9.69 28.37
C ARG A 402 -19.94 10.75 27.56
N ALA A 403 -18.99 10.31 26.75
CA ALA A 403 -18.38 11.12 25.70
C ALA A 403 -17.84 10.22 24.59
N ALA A 404 -17.79 10.73 23.36
CA ALA A 404 -17.17 10.04 22.24
C ALA A 404 -16.41 11.01 21.34
N PHE A 405 -15.26 10.58 20.83
CA PHE A 405 -14.43 11.36 19.91
C PHE A 405 -13.53 10.41 19.11
N ALA A 406 -12.81 10.94 18.12
CA ALA A 406 -11.82 10.19 17.37
C ALA A 406 -10.50 10.94 17.32
N LEU A 407 -9.39 10.20 17.33
CA LEU A 407 -8.06 10.70 17.00
C LEU A 407 -7.62 10.09 15.68
N GLU A 408 -6.92 10.86 14.86
CA GLU A 408 -6.40 10.40 13.58
C GLU A 408 -4.89 10.59 13.55
N VAL A 409 -4.23 9.58 13.00
CA VAL A 409 -2.80 9.62 12.67
C VAL A 409 -2.70 9.26 11.21
N THR A 410 -1.99 10.06 10.44
CA THR A 410 -1.73 9.85 9.01
C THR A 410 -0.23 9.95 8.77
N TRP A 411 0.29 9.17 7.85
CA TRP A 411 1.70 9.19 7.46
C TRP A 411 1.85 9.10 5.94
#